data_AF-A0A661AYB3-F1
#
_entry.id   AF-A0A661AYB3-F1
#
_cell.length_a   1.000
_cell.length_b   1.000
_cell.length_c   1.000
_cell.angle_alpha   90.00
_cell.angle_beta   90.00
_cell.angle_gamma   90.00
#
_symmetry.space_group_name_H-M   'P 1'
#
loop_
_entity.id
_entity.type
_entity.pdbx_description
1 polymer ?
#
loop_
_entity_poly.entity_id
_entity_poly.type
_entity_poly.pdbx_seq_one_letter_code
_entity_poly.pdbx_strand_id
1 'polypeptide(L)'
;LFRRMPNLILKLGKGTYKESIDNLFIFSIVDFSNSMNFKYFMNIPQELAYEIAKRLYKDDSIDYDNELISDFIREMTNIICGNITSQLLELGEKVSIRTPKSFLKDEMEKYVPPPGYKIIDFPAKLPTNEFSIGIIEKFDTDAEISKGEKKLRVLIADDSELSRIQLADIIGSIEDVEIVGSAKNGDETIELFEKFEPNVVILDLIMPGISADEIFDRLVEKSVDVIIVSGLGNSPDVIAEKYRKGAFKIISKPFDQKVIEKVFAELFEKVKDNG
;
A
#
# COMPACT_ATOMS: atom_id res chain seq x y z
N LEU A 1 -18.94 -12.51 -19.63
CA LEU A 1 -19.41 -11.82 -20.85
C LEU A 1 -18.69 -12.35 -22.10
N PHE A 2 -17.38 -12.08 -22.25
CA PHE A 2 -16.59 -12.45 -23.43
C PHE A 2 -16.62 -13.93 -23.83
N ARG A 3 -16.60 -14.87 -22.86
CA ARG A 3 -16.72 -16.32 -23.14
C ARG A 3 -18.05 -16.75 -23.78
N ARG A 4 -19.09 -15.94 -23.67
CA ARG A 4 -20.41 -16.19 -24.30
C ARG A 4 -20.44 -15.65 -25.74
N MET A 5 -19.40 -14.93 -26.18
CA MET A 5 -19.25 -14.45 -27.55
C MET A 5 -18.46 -15.49 -28.35
N PRO A 6 -19.01 -16.01 -29.47
CA PRO A 6 -18.31 -16.97 -30.30
C PRO A 6 -16.94 -16.42 -30.74
N ASN A 7 -15.89 -17.24 -30.62
CA ASN A 7 -14.52 -16.93 -31.07
C ASN A 7 -13.81 -15.78 -30.34
N LEU A 8 -14.32 -15.30 -29.20
CA LEU A 8 -13.66 -14.29 -28.38
C LEU A 8 -13.05 -14.92 -27.11
N ILE A 9 -11.82 -15.41 -27.22
CA ILE A 9 -11.09 -15.98 -26.07
C ILE A 9 -10.28 -14.90 -25.38
N LEU A 10 -10.88 -14.30 -24.34
CA LEU A 10 -10.17 -13.35 -23.49
C LEU A 10 -9.24 -14.09 -22.51
N LYS A 11 -7.96 -13.72 -22.50
CA LYS A 11 -6.99 -14.12 -21.48
C LYS A 11 -6.55 -12.91 -20.68
N LEU A 12 -6.79 -12.94 -19.37
CA LEU A 12 -6.27 -11.92 -18.46
C LEU A 12 -4.83 -12.27 -18.06
N GLY A 13 -3.94 -11.29 -18.21
CA GLY A 13 -2.59 -11.33 -17.70
C GLY A 13 -2.52 -11.01 -16.21
N LYS A 14 -1.30 -11.00 -15.67
CA LYS A 14 -1.07 -10.62 -14.27
C LYS A 14 -1.35 -9.13 -14.07
N GLY A 15 -1.96 -8.80 -12.94
CA GLY A 15 -2.16 -7.42 -12.52
C GLY A 15 -0.82 -6.72 -12.26
N THR A 16 -0.69 -5.49 -12.73
CA THR A 16 0.49 -4.65 -12.50
C THR A 16 0.06 -3.28 -12.00
N TYR A 17 0.82 -2.73 -11.05
CA TYR A 17 0.58 -1.36 -10.59
C TYR A 17 1.01 -0.35 -11.65
N LYS A 18 0.17 0.67 -11.87
CA LYS A 18 0.46 1.78 -12.78
C LYS A 18 0.20 3.12 -12.12
N GLU A 19 1.02 4.11 -12.45
CA GLU A 19 0.80 5.51 -12.03
C GLU A 19 -0.26 6.21 -12.88
N SER A 20 -0.48 5.73 -14.10
CA SER A 20 -1.41 6.33 -15.05
C SER A 20 -1.78 5.36 -16.17
N ILE A 21 -2.83 5.68 -16.92
CA ILE A 21 -3.29 4.91 -18.09
C ILE A 21 -3.42 5.86 -19.27
N ASP A 22 -2.73 5.57 -20.37
CA ASP A 22 -2.93 6.29 -21.62
C ASP A 22 -4.25 5.81 -22.27
N ASN A 23 -5.14 6.75 -22.59
CA ASN A 23 -6.42 6.44 -23.21
C ASN A 23 -6.20 6.02 -24.66
N LEU A 24 -6.56 4.77 -24.97
CA LEU A 24 -6.31 4.18 -26.28
C LEU A 24 -7.41 4.59 -27.28
N PHE A 25 -8.62 4.83 -26.79
CA PHE A 25 -9.75 5.34 -27.57
C PHE A 25 -10.91 5.73 -26.66
N ILE A 26 -11.35 4.80 -25.81
CA ILE A 26 -12.37 5.07 -24.80
C ILE A 26 -11.98 4.50 -23.44
N PHE A 27 -11.97 5.38 -22.44
CA PHE A 27 -11.74 5.04 -21.04
C PHE A 27 -13.05 5.10 -20.27
N SER A 28 -13.59 3.94 -19.90
CA SER A 28 -14.82 3.82 -19.12
C SER A 28 -14.47 3.51 -17.66
N ILE A 29 -15.00 4.28 -16.72
CA ILE A 29 -14.76 4.15 -15.28
C ILE A 29 -16.08 4.13 -14.51
N VAL A 30 -16.16 3.24 -13.52
CA VAL A 30 -17.35 3.02 -12.69
C VAL A 30 -16.96 3.01 -11.23
N ASP A 31 -17.62 3.85 -10.43
CA ASP A 31 -17.38 3.93 -8.99
C ASP A 31 -18.22 2.90 -8.24
N PHE A 32 -17.57 2.06 -7.45
CA PHE A 32 -18.20 1.14 -6.51
C PHE A 32 -18.00 1.68 -5.09
N SER A 33 -19.08 2.12 -4.44
CA SER A 33 -19.07 2.57 -3.06
C SER A 33 -19.51 1.42 -2.15
N ASN A 34 -18.56 0.87 -1.40
CA ASN A 34 -18.69 -0.21 -0.41
C ASN A 34 -17.66 -0.02 0.74
N SER A 35 -17.41 -1.05 1.55
CA SER A 35 -16.36 -1.09 2.58
C SER A 35 -14.94 -0.80 2.04
N MET A 36 -14.64 -1.24 0.82
CA MET A 36 -13.31 -1.14 0.19
C MET A 36 -13.12 0.10 -0.70
N ASN A 37 -14.21 0.75 -1.15
CA ASN A 37 -14.22 1.92 -2.04
C ASN A 37 -13.22 1.82 -3.22
N PHE A 38 -13.64 1.18 -4.30
CA PHE A 38 -12.83 1.02 -5.52
C PHE A 38 -13.57 1.49 -6.77
N LYS A 39 -12.84 1.68 -7.86
CA LYS A 39 -13.39 1.95 -9.19
C LYS A 39 -12.99 0.84 -10.14
N TYR A 40 -13.89 0.41 -11.00
CA TYR A 40 -13.54 -0.45 -12.14
C TYR A 40 -13.26 0.43 -13.35
N PHE A 41 -12.28 0.07 -14.16
CA PHE A 41 -12.08 0.71 -15.45
C PHE A 41 -11.90 -0.28 -16.60
N MET A 42 -12.19 0.19 -17.81
CA MET A 42 -11.96 -0.49 -19.06
C MET A 42 -11.46 0.52 -20.10
N ASN A 43 -10.32 0.23 -20.71
CA ASN A 43 -9.64 1.07 -21.70
C ASN A 43 -9.43 0.24 -22.97
N ILE A 44 -10.26 0.47 -23.99
CA ILE A 44 -10.31 -0.36 -25.20
C ILE A 44 -9.81 0.45 -26.40
N PRO A 45 -8.91 -0.10 -27.24
CA PRO A 45 -8.52 0.51 -28.51
C PRO A 45 -9.69 0.64 -29.50
N GLN A 46 -9.66 1.66 -30.34
CA GLN A 46 -10.73 1.94 -31.31
C GLN A 46 -11.01 0.72 -32.20
N GLU A 47 -9.99 0.22 -32.90
CA GLU A 47 -10.14 -0.90 -33.84
C GLU A 47 -10.79 -2.13 -33.18
N LEU A 48 -10.44 -2.41 -31.92
CA LEU A 48 -11.03 -3.52 -31.18
C LEU A 48 -12.48 -3.25 -30.78
N ALA A 49 -12.81 -2.04 -30.33
CA ALA A 49 -14.18 -1.67 -30.01
C ALA A 49 -15.10 -1.84 -31.23
N TYR A 50 -14.63 -1.39 -32.40
CA TYR A 50 -15.28 -1.59 -33.69
C TYR A 50 -15.47 -3.06 -34.05
N GLU A 51 -14.40 -3.87 -33.93
CA GLU A 51 -14.44 -5.30 -34.22
C GLU A 51 -15.47 -6.03 -33.35
N ILE A 52 -15.52 -5.70 -32.05
CA ILE A 52 -16.45 -6.29 -31.09
C ILE A 52 -17.89 -5.87 -31.42
N ALA A 53 -18.14 -4.57 -31.63
CA ALA A 53 -19.47 -4.06 -31.96
C ALA A 53 -19.99 -4.71 -33.24
N LYS A 54 -19.20 -4.68 -34.33
CA LYS A 54 -19.58 -5.27 -35.61
C LYS A 54 -19.95 -6.75 -35.51
N ARG A 55 -19.18 -7.53 -34.75
CA ARG A 55 -19.45 -8.97 -34.54
C ARG A 55 -20.74 -9.23 -33.75
N LEU A 56 -21.12 -8.33 -32.86
CA LEU A 56 -22.31 -8.50 -32.02
C LEU A 56 -23.58 -8.06 -32.74
N TYR A 57 -23.55 -6.91 -33.42
CA TYR A 57 -24.70 -6.41 -34.16
C TYR A 57 -24.93 -7.19 -35.47
N LYS A 58 -23.88 -7.81 -36.05
CA LYS A 58 -23.95 -8.62 -37.29
C LYS A 58 -24.64 -7.90 -38.45
N ASP A 59 -24.52 -6.59 -38.48
CA ASP A 59 -25.15 -5.74 -39.48
C ASP A 59 -24.08 -4.87 -40.13
N ASP A 60 -23.81 -5.17 -41.40
CA ASP A 60 -22.86 -4.42 -42.23
C ASP A 60 -23.46 -3.10 -42.74
N SER A 61 -24.76 -2.84 -42.50
CA SER A 61 -25.45 -1.60 -42.89
C SER A 61 -25.34 -0.48 -41.85
N ILE A 62 -24.89 -0.82 -40.64
CA ILE A 62 -24.65 0.15 -39.57
C ILE A 62 -23.33 0.90 -39.85
N ASP A 63 -23.42 2.22 -39.94
CA ASP A 63 -22.24 3.08 -39.86
C ASP A 63 -21.81 3.17 -38.39
N TYR A 64 -20.71 2.51 -38.07
CA TYR A 64 -20.19 2.46 -36.71
C TYR A 64 -19.43 3.76 -36.42
N ASP A 65 -20.13 4.87 -36.27
CA ASP A 65 -19.48 6.11 -35.84
C ASP A 65 -18.96 5.99 -34.39
N ASN A 66 -18.17 6.98 -33.96
CA ASN A 66 -17.59 6.98 -32.61
C ASN A 66 -18.66 7.05 -31.51
N GLU A 67 -19.84 7.61 -31.79
CA GLU A 67 -20.93 7.75 -30.81
C GLU A 67 -21.57 6.39 -30.51
N LEU A 68 -21.95 5.65 -31.57
CA LEU A 68 -22.52 4.32 -31.45
C LEU A 68 -21.55 3.34 -30.78
N ILE A 69 -20.27 3.39 -31.14
CA ILE A 69 -19.25 2.57 -30.50
C ILE A 69 -19.08 2.94 -29.02
N SER A 70 -19.13 4.23 -28.68
CA SER A 70 -19.04 4.67 -27.28
C SER A 70 -20.21 4.16 -26.45
N ASP A 71 -21.43 4.23 -26.98
CA ASP A 71 -22.62 3.71 -26.32
C ASP A 71 -22.57 2.20 -26.14
N PHE A 72 -22.13 1.47 -27.17
CA PHE A 72 -21.89 0.03 -27.06
C PHE A 72 -20.90 -0.31 -25.93
N ILE A 73 -19.80 0.44 -25.83
CA ILE A 73 -18.79 0.22 -24.78
C ILE A 73 -19.37 0.53 -23.40
N ARG A 74 -20.20 1.57 -23.26
CA ARG A 74 -20.90 1.90 -22.01
C ARG A 74 -21.86 0.78 -21.59
N GLU A 75 -22.61 0.20 -22.52
CA GLU A 75 -23.47 -0.96 -22.24
C GLU A 75 -22.66 -2.17 -21.78
N MET A 76 -21.55 -2.46 -22.46
CA MET A 76 -20.63 -3.53 -22.08
C MET A 76 -20.07 -3.31 -20.67
N THR A 77 -19.62 -2.10 -20.34
CA THR A 77 -19.15 -1.74 -18.99
C THR A 77 -20.24 -1.98 -17.94
N ASN A 78 -21.47 -1.56 -18.22
CA ASN A 78 -22.61 -1.76 -17.30
C ASN A 78 -22.87 -3.24 -17.03
N ILE A 79 -22.86 -4.09 -18.07
CA ILE A 79 -23.06 -5.54 -17.92
C ILE A 79 -21.94 -6.16 -17.07
N ILE A 80 -20.69 -5.76 -17.29
CA ILE A 80 -19.56 -6.23 -16.48
C ILE A 80 -19.75 -5.82 -15.02
N CYS A 81 -20.07 -4.54 -14.77
CA CYS A 81 -20.26 -4.03 -13.42
C CYS A 81 -21.42 -4.70 -12.68
N GLY A 82 -22.53 -4.99 -13.36
CA GLY A 82 -23.63 -5.75 -12.79
C GLY A 82 -23.24 -7.17 -12.35
N ASN A 83 -22.36 -7.84 -13.12
CA ASN A 83 -21.82 -9.14 -12.72
C ASN A 83 -20.88 -9.02 -11.50
N ILE A 84 -20.01 -8.01 -11.47
CA ILE A 84 -19.13 -7.73 -10.32
C ILE A 84 -19.97 -7.51 -9.05
N THR A 85 -21.02 -6.68 -9.13
CA THR A 85 -21.91 -6.42 -8.00
C THR A 85 -22.63 -7.66 -7.52
N SER A 86 -23.10 -8.51 -8.43
CA SER A 86 -23.75 -9.76 -8.06
C SER A 86 -22.79 -10.68 -7.28
N GLN A 87 -21.53 -10.79 -7.71
CA GLN A 87 -20.51 -11.58 -7.01
C GLN A 87 -20.17 -10.99 -5.63
N LEU A 88 -20.07 -9.67 -5.51
CA LEU A 88 -19.80 -9.02 -4.22
C LEU A 88 -20.96 -9.22 -3.24
N LEU A 89 -22.21 -9.15 -3.72
CA LEU A 89 -23.39 -9.43 -2.90
C LEU A 89 -23.41 -10.88 -2.40
N GLU A 90 -23.01 -11.85 -3.23
CA GLU A 90 -22.87 -13.26 -2.83
C GLU A 90 -21.82 -13.46 -1.73
N LEU A 91 -20.77 -12.61 -1.72
CA LEU A 91 -19.74 -12.58 -0.68
C LEU A 91 -20.17 -11.82 0.59
N GLY A 92 -21.40 -11.30 0.64
CA GLY A 92 -21.94 -10.55 1.78
C GLY A 92 -21.61 -9.06 1.77
N GLU A 93 -20.98 -8.54 0.72
CA GLU A 93 -20.66 -7.12 0.57
C GLU A 93 -21.86 -6.36 0.01
N LYS A 94 -22.32 -5.33 0.72
CA LYS A 94 -23.33 -4.39 0.21
C LYS A 94 -22.63 -3.33 -0.64
N VAL A 95 -22.98 -3.27 -1.93
CA VAL A 95 -22.31 -2.38 -2.87
C VAL A 95 -23.31 -1.48 -3.58
N SER A 96 -22.97 -0.20 -3.69
CA SER A 96 -23.67 0.76 -4.53
C SER A 96 -22.78 1.18 -5.70
N ILE A 97 -23.35 1.24 -6.91
CA ILE A 97 -22.62 1.59 -8.14
C ILE A 97 -23.10 2.96 -8.61
N ARG A 98 -22.18 3.84 -9.02
CA ARG A 98 -22.53 5.07 -9.74
C ARG A 98 -22.56 4.83 -11.24
N THR A 99 -23.29 5.67 -11.96
CA THR A 99 -23.34 5.62 -13.43
C THR A 99 -21.94 5.67 -14.03
N PRO A 100 -21.61 4.80 -15.01
CA PRO A 100 -20.32 4.84 -15.69
C PRO A 100 -20.05 6.20 -16.32
N LYS A 101 -18.83 6.69 -16.14
CA LYS A 101 -18.29 7.81 -16.91
C LYS A 101 -17.38 7.24 -17.98
N SER A 102 -17.51 7.73 -19.21
CA SER A 102 -16.63 7.33 -20.30
C SER A 102 -16.07 8.57 -20.96
N PHE A 103 -14.80 8.47 -21.36
CA PHE A 103 -14.06 9.57 -21.96
C PHE A 103 -13.43 9.08 -23.25
N LEU A 104 -13.70 9.78 -24.34
CA LEU A 104 -12.98 9.58 -25.59
C LEU A 104 -11.54 10.11 -25.47
N LYS A 105 -10.66 9.63 -26.34
CA LYS A 105 -9.23 9.97 -26.30
C LYS A 105 -8.96 11.47 -26.48
N ASP A 106 -9.75 12.15 -27.30
CA ASP A 106 -9.71 13.60 -27.51
C ASP A 106 -10.21 14.40 -26.29
N GLU A 107 -11.12 13.83 -25.50
CA GLU A 107 -11.58 14.42 -24.24
C GLU A 107 -10.59 14.22 -23.08
N MET A 108 -9.92 13.06 -23.05
CA MET A 108 -8.94 12.71 -22.05
C MET A 108 -7.89 11.76 -22.64
N GLU A 109 -6.71 12.29 -22.95
CA GLU A 109 -5.61 11.49 -23.49
C GLU A 109 -5.01 10.52 -22.47
N LYS A 110 -5.08 10.87 -21.18
CA LYS A 110 -4.43 10.13 -20.10
C LYS A 110 -5.22 10.24 -18.80
N TYR A 111 -5.42 9.11 -18.14
CA TYR A 111 -6.00 9.04 -16.80
C TYR A 111 -4.90 8.96 -15.75
N VAL A 112 -4.94 9.87 -14.77
CA VAL A 112 -4.11 9.84 -13.56
C VAL A 112 -5.07 9.67 -12.37
N PRO A 113 -4.84 8.67 -11.49
CA PRO A 113 -5.72 8.46 -10.36
C PRO A 113 -5.58 9.63 -9.37
N PRO A 114 -6.63 9.97 -8.61
CA PRO A 114 -6.52 10.97 -7.56
C PRO A 114 -5.52 10.53 -6.47
N PRO A 115 -4.94 11.47 -5.70
CA PRO A 115 -4.05 11.13 -4.60
C PRO A 115 -4.65 10.10 -3.64
N GLY A 116 -3.85 9.12 -3.21
CA GLY A 116 -4.30 8.01 -2.36
C GLY A 116 -5.02 6.87 -3.11
N TYR A 117 -5.00 6.86 -4.44
CA TYR A 117 -5.49 5.75 -5.27
C TYR A 117 -4.41 5.19 -6.17
N LYS A 118 -4.42 3.86 -6.34
CA LYS A 118 -3.50 3.13 -7.21
C LYS A 118 -4.28 2.38 -8.26
N ILE A 119 -3.66 2.25 -9.42
CA ILE A 119 -4.21 1.50 -10.54
C ILE A 119 -3.61 0.10 -10.50
N ILE A 120 -4.46 -0.92 -10.46
CA ILE A 120 -4.09 -2.29 -10.78
C ILE A 120 -4.63 -2.58 -12.17
N ASP A 121 -3.72 -2.62 -13.15
CA ASP A 121 -4.03 -2.89 -14.54
C ASP A 121 -3.84 -4.37 -14.87
N PHE A 122 -4.87 -4.98 -15.44
CA PHE A 122 -4.87 -6.35 -15.92
C PHE A 122 -4.92 -6.32 -17.45
N PRO A 123 -3.80 -6.63 -18.14
CA PRO A 123 -3.80 -6.72 -19.59
C PRO A 123 -4.75 -7.84 -20.04
N ALA A 124 -5.67 -7.50 -20.93
CA ALA A 124 -6.69 -8.38 -21.45
C ALA A 124 -6.36 -8.70 -22.92
N LYS A 125 -5.83 -9.90 -23.14
CA LYS A 125 -5.34 -10.35 -24.45
C LYS A 125 -6.40 -11.10 -25.22
N LEU A 126 -6.56 -10.71 -26.48
CA LEU A 126 -7.28 -11.39 -27.53
C LEU A 126 -6.27 -11.87 -28.59
N PRO A 127 -6.64 -12.80 -29.49
CA PRO A 127 -5.72 -13.32 -30.50
C PRO A 127 -5.08 -12.24 -31.40
N THR A 128 -5.82 -11.16 -31.67
CA THR A 128 -5.43 -10.09 -32.60
C THR A 128 -5.15 -8.75 -31.92
N ASN A 129 -5.53 -8.59 -30.65
CA ASN A 129 -5.55 -7.29 -29.97
C ASN A 129 -5.33 -7.44 -28.46
N GLU A 130 -4.95 -6.35 -27.79
CA GLU A 130 -4.82 -6.27 -26.34
C GLU A 130 -5.47 -4.98 -25.84
N PHE A 131 -6.09 -5.04 -24.67
CA PHE A 131 -6.68 -3.88 -24.02
C PHE A 131 -6.52 -3.97 -22.51
N SER A 132 -6.83 -2.89 -21.82
CA SER A 132 -6.62 -2.79 -20.37
C SER A 132 -7.95 -2.82 -19.64
N ILE A 133 -8.07 -3.68 -18.63
CA ILE A 133 -9.13 -3.58 -17.62
C ILE A 133 -8.48 -3.55 -16.25
N GLY A 134 -9.16 -2.98 -15.27
CA GLY A 134 -8.62 -3.05 -13.93
C GLY A 134 -9.42 -2.33 -12.88
N ILE A 135 -8.74 -2.15 -11.75
CA ILE A 135 -9.30 -1.56 -10.56
C ILE A 135 -8.46 -0.35 -10.17
N ILE A 136 -9.12 0.71 -9.75
CA ILE A 136 -8.53 1.86 -9.08
C ILE A 136 -9.02 1.82 -7.65
N GLU A 137 -8.19 1.35 -6.74
CA GLU A 137 -8.55 1.23 -5.33
C GLU A 137 -7.87 2.32 -4.52
N LYS A 138 -8.53 2.71 -3.43
CA LYS A 138 -7.88 3.51 -2.41
C LYS A 138 -6.81 2.63 -1.78
N PHE A 139 -5.56 3.05 -1.86
CA PHE A 139 -4.51 2.40 -1.08
C PHE A 139 -4.40 3.16 0.24
N ASP A 140 -4.24 2.44 1.34
CA ASP A 140 -3.88 3.10 2.59
C ASP A 140 -2.50 3.73 2.38
N THR A 141 -2.44 5.06 2.47
CA THR A 141 -1.19 5.82 2.36
C THR A 141 -0.17 5.35 3.39
N ASP A 142 -0.62 4.80 4.51
CA ASP A 142 0.24 4.29 5.58
C ASP A 142 0.85 2.92 5.23
N ALA A 143 0.21 2.14 4.34
CA ALA A 143 0.67 0.80 3.98
C ALA A 143 1.69 0.80 2.82
N GLU A 144 1.64 1.76 1.89
CA GLU A 144 2.44 1.70 0.65
C GLU A 144 3.30 2.93 0.31
N ILE A 145 3.40 3.95 1.19
CA ILE A 145 4.56 4.86 1.16
C ILE A 145 5.87 4.09 1.46
N SER A 146 5.78 2.89 2.02
CA SER A 146 6.90 2.01 2.40
C SER A 146 7.61 1.26 1.25
N LYS A 147 7.25 1.48 -0.03
CA LYS A 147 7.90 0.80 -1.18
C LYS A 147 8.43 1.74 -2.27
N GLY A 148 8.70 2.99 -1.91
CA GLY A 148 9.56 3.91 -2.66
C GLY A 148 10.87 4.23 -1.93
N GLU A 149 10.81 4.30 -0.59
CA GLU A 149 11.91 4.24 0.37
C GLU A 149 11.30 3.55 1.61
N LYS A 150 11.84 2.39 2.03
CA LYS A 150 11.34 1.72 3.25
C LYS A 150 11.65 2.64 4.43
N LYS A 151 10.67 3.44 4.87
CA LYS A 151 10.81 4.17 6.13
C LYS A 151 11.05 3.17 7.25
N LEU A 152 12.08 3.42 8.04
CA LEU A 152 12.42 2.63 9.20
C LEU A 152 11.35 2.87 10.28
N ARG A 153 10.60 1.84 10.63
CA ARG A 153 9.46 1.95 11.55
C ARG A 153 9.93 1.78 12.99
N VAL A 154 9.78 2.81 13.81
CA VAL A 154 10.33 2.91 15.16
C VAL A 154 9.20 2.94 16.19
N LEU A 155 9.32 2.09 17.21
CA LEU A 155 8.53 2.18 18.44
C LEU A 155 9.40 2.73 19.57
N ILE A 156 8.89 3.73 20.29
CA ILE A 156 9.58 4.31 21.45
C ILE A 156 8.93 3.77 22.72
N ALA A 157 9.69 3.18 23.62
CA ALA A 157 9.22 2.64 24.89
C ALA A 157 10.03 3.24 26.04
N ASP A 158 9.42 4.16 26.77
CA ASP A 158 10.04 4.89 27.89
C ASP A 158 8.91 5.37 28.82
N ASP A 159 9.04 5.24 30.15
CA ASP A 159 7.98 5.64 31.08
C ASP A 159 7.89 7.17 31.21
N SER A 160 8.98 7.88 30.96
CA SER A 160 9.08 9.33 30.99
C SER A 160 8.46 9.97 29.76
N GLU A 161 7.34 10.67 29.93
CA GLU A 161 6.67 11.43 28.86
C GLU A 161 7.61 12.44 28.18
N LEU A 162 8.43 13.15 28.97
CA LEU A 162 9.42 14.08 28.45
C LEU A 162 10.47 13.38 27.58
N SER A 163 10.91 12.18 27.97
CA SER A 163 11.86 11.39 27.18
C SER A 163 11.24 10.95 25.87
N ARG A 164 9.97 10.49 25.88
CA ARG A 164 9.25 10.12 24.65
C ARG A 164 9.07 11.31 23.71
N ILE A 165 8.70 12.48 24.23
CA ILE A 165 8.59 13.72 23.42
C ILE A 165 9.93 14.09 22.81
N GLN A 166 11.00 14.12 23.60
CA GLN A 166 12.33 14.48 23.11
C GLN A 166 12.84 13.50 22.04
N LEU A 167 12.66 12.19 22.26
CA LEU A 167 13.01 11.18 21.26
C LEU A 167 12.17 11.33 20.00
N ALA A 168 10.86 11.57 20.14
CA ALA A 168 9.97 11.74 19.01
C ALA A 168 10.34 12.97 18.17
N ASP A 169 10.69 14.09 18.80
CA ASP A 169 11.13 15.31 18.11
C ASP A 169 12.44 15.07 17.34
N ILE A 170 13.42 14.42 17.96
CA ILE A 170 14.72 14.13 17.33
C ILE A 170 14.52 13.14 16.17
N ILE A 171 13.85 12.01 16.41
CA ILE A 171 13.69 10.92 15.44
C ILE A 171 12.78 11.35 14.29
N GLY A 172 11.73 12.12 14.59
CA GLY A 172 10.80 12.64 13.58
C GLY A 172 11.44 13.65 12.63
N SER A 173 12.63 14.18 12.95
CA SER A 173 13.43 15.02 12.05
C SER A 173 14.33 14.24 11.09
N ILE A 174 14.47 12.91 11.29
CA ILE A 174 15.31 12.05 10.46
C ILE A 174 14.49 11.60 9.24
N GLU A 175 15.04 11.84 8.05
CA GLU A 175 14.46 11.35 6.79
C GLU A 175 14.37 9.82 6.79
N ASP A 176 13.38 9.27 6.10
CA ASP A 176 13.13 7.82 6.01
C ASP A 176 12.93 7.10 7.35
N VAL A 177 12.45 7.80 8.38
CA VAL A 177 12.02 7.20 9.65
C VAL A 177 10.54 7.49 9.89
N GLU A 178 9.82 6.53 10.46
CA GLU A 178 8.43 6.66 10.89
C GLU A 178 8.29 6.19 12.34
N ILE A 179 7.80 7.05 13.22
CA ILE A 179 7.45 6.65 14.59
C ILE A 179 6.04 6.07 14.57
N VAL A 180 5.93 4.75 14.75
CA VAL A 180 4.65 4.02 14.66
C VAL A 180 3.91 3.94 15.99
N GLY A 181 4.57 4.29 17.10
CA GLY A 181 3.96 4.34 18.42
C GLY A 181 4.90 4.81 19.51
N SER A 182 4.31 5.14 20.67
CA SER A 182 5.02 5.41 21.91
C SER A 182 4.35 4.65 23.05
N ALA A 183 5.09 3.82 23.77
CA ALA A 183 4.63 3.07 24.93
C ALA A 183 5.19 3.66 26.23
N LYS A 184 4.38 3.73 27.28
CA LYS A 184 4.80 4.25 28.60
C LYS A 184 5.10 3.16 29.64
N ASN A 185 4.93 1.89 29.27
CA ASN A 185 5.13 0.73 30.14
C ASN A 185 5.35 -0.54 29.30
N GLY A 186 5.77 -1.61 29.96
CA GLY A 186 6.09 -2.87 29.29
C GLY A 186 4.89 -3.55 28.62
N ASP A 187 3.69 -3.46 29.21
CA ASP A 187 2.48 -4.05 28.63
C ASP A 187 2.09 -3.38 27.31
N GLU A 188 2.06 -2.04 27.30
CA GLU A 188 1.81 -1.24 26.10
C GLU A 188 2.91 -1.45 25.05
N THR A 189 4.16 -1.69 25.48
CA THR A 189 5.26 -1.97 24.56
C THR A 189 4.99 -3.24 23.74
N ILE A 190 4.55 -4.32 24.38
CA ILE A 190 4.21 -5.57 23.69
C ILE A 190 2.96 -5.41 22.82
N GLU A 191 1.92 -4.75 23.34
CA GLU A 191 0.68 -4.50 22.56
C GLU A 191 0.99 -3.73 21.27
N LEU A 192 1.75 -2.64 21.37
CA LEU A 192 2.11 -1.82 20.22
C LEU A 192 3.12 -2.51 19.31
N PHE A 193 4.02 -3.33 19.85
CA PHE A 193 4.92 -4.16 19.08
C PHE A 193 4.16 -5.16 18.20
N GLU A 194 3.19 -5.90 18.76
CA GLU A 194 2.37 -6.86 18.03
C GLU A 194 1.44 -6.17 17.02
N LYS A 195 0.89 -5.01 17.37
CA LYS A 195 -0.02 -4.26 16.51
C LYS A 195 0.69 -3.62 15.32
N PHE A 196 1.86 -3.05 15.56
CA PHE A 196 2.53 -2.22 14.56
C PHE A 196 3.72 -2.91 13.90
N GLU A 197 4.24 -4.04 14.38
CA GLU A 197 5.39 -4.74 13.77
C GLU A 197 6.55 -3.79 13.39
N PRO A 198 7.11 -3.01 14.36
CA PRO A 198 8.20 -2.07 14.09
C PRO A 198 9.50 -2.79 13.68
N ASN A 199 10.36 -2.09 12.94
CA ASN A 199 11.70 -2.57 12.58
C ASN A 199 12.73 -2.30 13.67
N VAL A 200 12.53 -1.21 14.42
CA VAL A 200 13.42 -0.76 15.49
C VAL A 200 12.58 -0.45 16.73
N VAL A 201 13.07 -0.87 17.90
CA VAL A 201 12.49 -0.47 19.18
C VAL A 201 13.54 0.27 19.98
N ILE A 202 13.19 1.48 20.44
CA ILE A 202 13.95 2.21 21.45
C ILE A 202 13.37 1.83 22.80
N LEU A 203 14.15 1.17 23.65
CA LEU A 203 13.70 0.53 24.87
C LEU A 203 14.42 1.10 26.10
N ASP A 204 13.69 1.71 27.02
CA ASP A 204 14.19 1.96 28.38
C ASP A 204 14.23 0.65 29.18
N LEU A 205 15.29 0.47 29.96
CA LEU A 205 15.42 -0.68 30.86
C LEU A 205 14.58 -0.54 32.12
N ILE A 206 14.18 0.67 32.49
CA ILE A 206 13.43 0.93 33.72
C ILE A 206 12.05 1.45 33.34
N MET A 207 11.06 0.56 33.35
CA MET A 207 9.65 0.90 33.13
C MET A 207 8.77 -0.02 33.99
N PRO A 208 7.54 0.42 34.35
CA PRO A 208 6.56 -0.46 34.99
C PRO A 208 6.01 -1.50 34.00
N GLY A 209 5.42 -2.58 34.53
CA GLY A 209 4.79 -3.63 33.73
C GLY A 209 5.74 -4.80 33.42
N ILE A 210 5.65 -5.34 32.21
CA ILE A 210 6.53 -6.41 31.73
C ILE A 210 8.00 -5.98 31.81
N SER A 211 8.87 -6.89 32.24
CA SER A 211 10.31 -6.64 32.38
C SER A 211 10.95 -6.26 31.04
N ALA A 212 11.80 -5.23 31.04
CA ALA A 212 12.56 -4.83 29.86
C ALA A 212 13.46 -5.95 29.32
N ASP A 213 13.96 -6.86 30.17
CA ASP A 213 14.70 -8.05 29.73
C ASP A 213 13.83 -9.02 28.93
N GLU A 214 12.59 -9.25 29.39
CA GLU A 214 11.64 -10.12 28.70
C GLU A 214 11.21 -9.53 27.36
N ILE A 215 10.94 -8.22 27.33
CA ILE A 215 10.64 -7.50 26.09
C ILE A 215 11.83 -7.60 25.14
N PHE A 216 13.04 -7.32 25.62
CA PHE A 216 14.26 -7.38 24.84
C PHE A 216 14.47 -8.75 24.20
N ASP A 217 14.35 -9.83 24.97
CA ASP A 217 14.56 -11.19 24.47
C ASP A 217 13.53 -11.53 23.36
N ARG A 218 12.25 -11.15 23.54
CA ARG A 218 11.21 -11.33 22.51
C ARG A 218 11.51 -10.56 21.22
N LEU A 219 11.99 -9.32 21.34
CA LEU A 219 12.33 -8.47 20.19
C LEU A 219 13.50 -9.07 19.39
N VAL A 220 14.55 -9.52 20.09
CA VAL A 220 15.70 -10.17 19.47
C VAL A 220 15.31 -11.48 18.78
N GLU A 221 14.47 -12.31 19.40
CA GLU A 221 13.95 -13.54 18.77
C GLU A 221 13.18 -13.26 17.47
N LYS A 222 12.51 -12.11 17.38
CA LYS A 222 11.81 -11.63 16.19
C LYS A 222 12.70 -10.88 15.20
N SER A 223 14.02 -10.85 15.44
CA SER A 223 15.00 -10.16 14.59
C SER A 223 14.75 -8.65 14.44
N VAL A 224 14.24 -8.02 15.51
CA VAL A 224 14.01 -6.58 15.59
C VAL A 224 15.27 -5.89 16.11
N ASP A 225 15.65 -4.75 15.53
CA ASP A 225 16.78 -3.98 16.02
C ASP A 225 16.40 -3.23 17.31
N VAL A 226 17.16 -3.46 18.39
CA VAL A 226 16.87 -2.84 19.70
C VAL A 226 17.93 -1.81 20.06
N ILE A 227 17.51 -0.56 20.25
CA ILE A 227 18.32 0.51 20.82
C ILE A 227 17.92 0.67 22.29
N ILE A 228 18.85 0.44 23.19
CA ILE A 228 18.58 0.62 24.62
C ILE A 228 18.85 2.07 25.01
N VAL A 229 17.92 2.69 25.71
CA VAL A 229 18.13 3.98 26.37
C VAL A 229 18.31 3.78 27.87
N SER A 230 19.28 4.47 28.46
CA SER A 230 19.59 4.32 29.88
C SER A 230 19.88 5.65 30.55
N GLY A 231 19.30 5.87 31.73
CA GLY A 231 19.81 6.84 32.69
C GLY A 231 21.18 6.43 33.25
N LEU A 232 21.93 7.37 33.82
CA LEU A 232 23.21 7.14 34.51
C LEU A 232 23.16 5.91 35.43
N GLY A 233 24.09 4.96 35.29
CA GLY A 233 24.33 3.94 36.33
C GLY A 233 24.38 2.47 35.91
N ASN A 234 24.26 2.11 34.63
CA ASN A 234 24.44 0.70 34.25
C ASN A 234 25.90 0.27 34.40
N SER A 235 26.14 -0.86 35.07
CA SER A 235 27.48 -1.42 35.15
C SER A 235 27.98 -1.78 33.74
N PRO A 236 29.30 -1.69 33.49
CA PRO A 236 29.89 -2.14 32.23
C PRO A 236 29.48 -3.57 31.84
N ASP A 237 29.24 -4.42 32.85
CA ASP A 237 28.79 -5.81 32.66
C ASP A 237 27.40 -5.92 32.05
N VAL A 238 26.44 -5.07 32.47
CA VAL A 238 25.07 -5.04 31.92
C VAL A 238 25.08 -4.58 30.46
N ILE A 239 25.86 -3.53 30.17
CA ILE A 239 26.05 -3.01 28.81
C ILE A 239 26.65 -4.11 27.91
N ALA A 240 27.71 -4.77 28.38
CA ALA A 240 28.36 -5.85 27.64
C ALA A 240 27.43 -7.05 27.42
N GLU A 241 26.59 -7.40 28.39
CA GLU A 241 25.60 -8.46 28.25
C GLU A 241 24.56 -8.14 27.16
N LYS A 242 24.03 -6.92 27.16
CA LYS A 242 23.02 -6.51 26.17
C LYS A 242 23.56 -6.53 24.74
N TYR A 243 24.79 -6.07 24.52
CA TYR A 243 25.44 -6.22 23.22
C TYR A 243 25.61 -7.70 22.84
N ARG A 244 26.05 -8.56 23.77
CA ARG A 244 26.19 -10.02 23.50
C ARG A 244 24.85 -10.67 23.12
N LYS A 245 23.75 -10.20 23.68
CA LYS A 245 22.40 -10.70 23.38
C LYS A 245 21.78 -10.08 22.12
N GLY A 246 22.44 -9.14 21.45
CA GLY A 246 21.99 -8.62 20.15
C GLY A 246 21.42 -7.19 20.16
N ALA A 247 21.66 -6.39 21.21
CA ALA A 247 21.32 -4.97 21.17
C ALA A 247 22.10 -4.28 20.05
N PHE A 248 21.42 -3.49 19.23
CA PHE A 248 22.05 -2.73 18.15
C PHE A 248 22.94 -1.61 18.71
N LYS A 249 22.39 -0.82 19.64
CA LYS A 249 23.12 0.26 20.31
C LYS A 249 22.58 0.53 21.70
N ILE A 250 23.40 1.17 22.52
CA ILE A 250 23.02 1.70 23.83
C ILE A 250 23.31 3.21 23.83
N ILE A 251 22.31 4.02 24.17
CA ILE A 251 22.37 5.48 24.24
C ILE A 251 22.10 5.92 25.68
N SER A 252 22.95 6.81 26.20
CA SER A 252 22.77 7.39 27.53
C SER A 252 21.85 8.61 27.49
N LYS A 253 20.97 8.75 28.49
CA LYS A 253 20.24 9.99 28.80
C LYS A 253 21.21 10.99 29.49
N PRO A 254 21.12 12.31 29.24
CA PRO A 254 20.19 12.99 28.33
C PRO A 254 20.53 12.76 26.86
N PHE A 255 19.52 12.78 26.01
CA PHE A 255 19.67 12.50 24.58
C PHE A 255 20.39 13.64 23.85
N ASP A 256 21.47 13.28 23.15
CA ASP A 256 22.15 14.14 22.18
C ASP A 256 21.65 13.80 20.77
N GLN A 257 21.12 14.82 20.08
CA GLN A 257 20.58 14.68 18.72
C GLN A 257 21.62 14.07 17.75
N LYS A 258 22.88 14.50 17.80
CA LYS A 258 23.93 13.98 16.91
C LYS A 258 24.24 12.52 17.17
N VAL A 259 24.14 12.09 18.43
CA VAL A 259 24.33 10.68 18.79
C VAL A 259 23.20 9.84 18.20
N ILE A 260 21.95 10.28 18.32
CA ILE A 260 20.80 9.57 17.75
C ILE A 260 20.88 9.53 16.22
N GLU A 261 21.13 10.66 15.56
CA GLU A 261 21.30 10.74 14.10
C GLU A 261 22.38 9.76 13.60
N LYS A 262 23.52 9.68 14.31
CA LYS A 262 24.58 8.72 13.97
C LYS A 262 24.13 7.28 14.10
N VAL A 263 23.38 6.94 15.14
CA VAL A 263 22.86 5.57 15.35
C VAL A 263 21.88 5.18 14.24
N PHE A 264 21.02 6.10 13.81
CA PHE A 264 20.12 5.86 12.68
C PHE A 264 20.84 5.75 11.34
N ALA A 265 21.92 6.52 11.13
CA ALA A 265 22.78 6.34 9.95
C ALA A 265 23.40 4.93 9.90
N GLU A 266 23.90 4.43 11.03
CA GLU A 266 24.42 3.05 11.16
C GLU A 266 23.31 2.00 10.87
N LEU A 267 22.06 2.25 11.31
CA LEU A 267 20.91 1.38 11.00
C LEU A 267 20.61 1.35 9.50
N PHE A 268 20.61 2.51 8.82
CA PHE A 268 20.36 2.57 7.39
C PHE A 268 21.43 1.84 6.57
N GLU A 269 22.70 1.93 6.96
CA GLU A 269 23.78 1.15 6.33
C GLU A 269 23.54 -0.36 6.49
N LYS A 270 23.20 -0.81 7.70
CA LYS A 270 22.87 -2.23 7.96
C LYS A 270 21.70 -2.73 7.11
N VAL A 271 20.66 -1.92 6.90
CA VAL A 271 19.51 -2.29 6.08
C VAL A 271 19.88 -2.40 4.60
N LYS A 272 20.78 -1.52 4.10
CA LYS A 272 21.28 -1.56 2.71
C LYS A 272 22.13 -2.80 2.44
N ASP A 273 22.95 -3.24 3.39
CA ASP A 273 23.83 -4.40 3.22
C ASP A 273 23.09 -5.76 3.24
N ASN A 274 21.85 -5.79 3.75
CA ASN A 274 21.05 -7.02 3.91
C ASN A 274 19.91 -7.16 2.88
N GLY A 275 19.78 -6.23 1.91
CA GLY A 275 18.76 -6.22 0.86
C GLY A 275 19.33 -6.55 -0.53
#